data_AF-A0A3Q9HNX3-F1
#
_entry.id   AF-A0A3Q9HNX3-F1
#
_cell.length_a   1.000
_cell.length_b   1.000
_cell.length_c   1.000
_cell.angle_alpha   90.00
_cell.angle_beta   90.00
_cell.angle_gamma   90.00
#
_symmetry.space_group_name_H-M   'P 1'
#
loop_
_entity.id
_entity.type
_entity.pdbx_description
1 polymer ?
#
loop_
_entity_poly.entity_id
_entity_poly.type
_entity_poly.pdbx_seq_one_letter_code
_entity_poly.pdbx_strand_id
1 'polypeptide(L)'
;MKIQGIAKPIVERMVERSNELGQGRGVGAIGLINEDGYITACSEIVDGGISGIPFRQLLSKLVNMDGRSLLEGINQLADNIALLFTSPGSTGVIVSTGAINLFDVPVVNIGIKSEKIMGIGILYPKKHFFDLATRSEQVQIDILGAKSMEEERQLMKASTELRLEYLDISEELPMVEMEESNFNINTREWKLKRLQINSIDKAFVDALVAKSSSIEQGREVAAMGLVDENGHVVQKGEIVVGGMGYVPSRLLASSYTDISGKSLRRVYTEQIPDNAVIVHTHPGGTGVMHMGDAMAGPGTWGRPIIAIGHNQHGEVRGATVIELDPRVAELADEYEEVGQKFFLAKTPQEEAEIRKKRFAIAQEYTDLCKPIEIK
;
A
#
# COMPACT_ATOMS: atom_id res chain seq x y z
N MET A 1 14.58 -17.98 4.78
CA MET A 1 14.83 -19.17 3.93
C MET A 1 15.12 -18.68 2.51
N LYS A 2 16.12 -19.24 1.81
CA LYS A 2 16.37 -18.90 0.40
C LYS A 2 15.52 -19.84 -0.47
N ILE A 3 14.74 -19.26 -1.38
CA ILE A 3 13.92 -20.01 -2.32
C ILE A 3 14.83 -20.50 -3.45
N GLN A 4 14.82 -21.81 -3.69
CA GLN A 4 15.67 -22.51 -4.66
C GLN A 4 15.04 -22.60 -6.05
N GLY A 5 13.72 -22.57 -6.13
CA GLY A 5 12.98 -22.63 -7.39
C GLY A 5 11.47 -22.66 -7.19
N ILE A 6 10.74 -22.61 -8.30
CA ILE A 6 9.28 -22.72 -8.34
C ILE A 6 8.85 -23.87 -9.25
N ALA A 7 7.86 -24.64 -8.81
CA ALA A 7 7.31 -25.75 -9.57
C ALA A 7 6.75 -25.26 -10.91
N LYS A 8 7.19 -25.90 -12.01
CA LYS A 8 6.74 -25.58 -13.37
C LYS A 8 5.21 -25.58 -13.55
N PRO A 9 4.44 -26.54 -13.02
CA PRO A 9 2.98 -26.53 -13.18
C PRO A 9 2.30 -25.26 -12.63
N ILE A 10 2.85 -24.67 -11.55
CA ILE A 10 2.33 -23.41 -10.97
C ILE A 10 2.56 -22.26 -11.96
N VAL A 11 3.78 -22.16 -12.50
CA VAL A 11 4.15 -21.12 -13.46
C VAL A 11 3.30 -21.22 -14.71
N GLU A 12 3.17 -22.42 -15.29
CA GLU A 12 2.41 -22.66 -16.51
C GLU A 12 0.93 -22.30 -16.33
N ARG A 13 0.30 -22.73 -15.23
CA ARG A 13 -1.10 -22.40 -14.93
C ARG A 13 -1.34 -20.89 -14.77
N MET A 14 -0.42 -20.19 -14.10
CA MET A 14 -0.52 -18.73 -13.95
C MET A 14 -0.35 -18.01 -15.29
N VAL A 15 0.56 -18.48 -16.15
CA VAL A 15 0.82 -17.90 -17.48
C VAL A 15 -0.35 -18.16 -18.42
N GLU A 16 -0.88 -19.38 -18.42
CA GLU A 16 -2.09 -19.76 -19.16
C GLU A 16 -3.24 -18.82 -18.79
N ARG A 17 -3.53 -18.69 -17.49
CA ARG A 17 -4.60 -17.77 -17.03
C ARG A 17 -4.34 -16.33 -17.44
N SER A 18 -3.11 -15.84 -17.31
CA SER A 18 -2.76 -14.47 -17.71
C SER A 18 -2.92 -14.23 -19.22
N ASN A 19 -2.61 -15.24 -20.05
CA ASN A 19 -2.84 -15.19 -21.50
C ASN A 19 -4.33 -15.19 -21.83
N GLU A 20 -5.15 -15.99 -21.13
CA GLU A 20 -6.61 -15.98 -21.28
C GLU A 20 -7.24 -14.62 -20.98
N LEU A 21 -6.75 -13.90 -19.95
CA LEU A 21 -7.24 -12.57 -19.62
C LEU A 21 -6.94 -11.54 -20.71
N GLY A 22 -5.81 -11.67 -21.40
CA GLY A 22 -5.34 -10.74 -22.42
C GLY A 22 -5.14 -9.31 -21.91
N GLN A 23 -5.05 -8.35 -22.84
CA GLN A 23 -5.06 -6.90 -22.56
C GLN A 23 -3.98 -6.42 -21.55
N GLY A 24 -2.87 -7.15 -21.43
CA GLY A 24 -1.80 -6.83 -20.49
C GLY A 24 -2.13 -7.12 -19.03
N ARG A 25 -3.19 -7.89 -18.74
CA ARG A 25 -3.61 -8.21 -17.36
C ARG A 25 -2.80 -9.36 -16.78
N GLY A 26 -2.14 -9.07 -15.65
CA GLY A 26 -1.50 -10.09 -14.84
C GLY A 26 -2.47 -10.85 -13.93
N VAL A 27 -1.98 -11.88 -13.28
CA VAL A 27 -2.66 -12.62 -12.22
C VAL A 27 -1.78 -12.67 -10.97
N GLY A 28 -2.40 -12.89 -9.81
CA GLY A 28 -1.73 -13.04 -8.53
C GLY A 28 -2.11 -14.33 -7.82
N ALA A 29 -1.18 -14.89 -7.07
CA ALA A 29 -1.40 -16.02 -6.16
C ALA A 29 -0.44 -15.94 -4.96
N ILE A 30 -0.71 -16.72 -3.92
CA ILE A 30 0.20 -16.89 -2.79
C ILE A 30 0.80 -18.29 -2.88
N GLY A 31 2.13 -18.37 -3.02
CA GLY A 31 2.89 -19.61 -3.06
C GLY A 31 3.30 -20.08 -1.67
N LEU A 32 3.29 -21.39 -1.43
CA LEU A 32 3.80 -22.02 -0.22
C LEU A 32 5.21 -22.56 -0.45
N ILE A 33 6.13 -22.21 0.43
CA ILE A 33 7.53 -22.64 0.41
C ILE A 33 7.66 -23.88 1.30
N ASN A 34 8.15 -24.99 0.74
CA ASN A 34 8.41 -26.21 1.47
C ASN A 34 9.73 -26.14 2.27
N GLU A 35 10.03 -27.19 3.04
CA GLU A 35 11.23 -27.24 3.90
C GLU A 35 12.55 -27.17 3.11
N ASP A 36 12.55 -27.68 1.88
CA ASP A 36 13.68 -27.67 0.95
C ASP A 36 13.86 -26.30 0.25
N GLY A 37 12.97 -25.35 0.49
CA GLY A 37 13.02 -24.01 -0.09
C GLY A 37 12.44 -23.90 -1.50
N TYR A 38 11.56 -24.80 -1.91
CA TYR A 38 10.86 -24.73 -3.20
C TYR A 38 9.42 -24.25 -3.04
N ILE A 39 8.93 -23.49 -4.00
CA ILE A 39 7.51 -23.14 -4.08
C ILE A 39 6.78 -24.30 -4.78
N THR A 40 6.07 -25.11 -3.99
CA THR A 40 5.46 -26.36 -4.46
C THR A 40 3.93 -26.36 -4.43
N ALA A 41 3.29 -25.33 -3.89
CA ALA A 41 1.85 -25.14 -3.95
C ALA A 41 1.51 -23.66 -4.13
N CYS A 42 0.36 -23.33 -4.71
CA CYS A 42 -0.17 -21.98 -4.65
C CYS A 42 -1.67 -21.93 -4.31
N SER A 43 -2.11 -20.79 -3.80
CA SER A 43 -3.53 -20.49 -3.57
C SER A 43 -4.30 -20.48 -4.88
N GLU A 44 -5.62 -20.32 -4.78
CA GLU A 44 -6.44 -19.94 -5.94
C GLU A 44 -5.86 -18.67 -6.59
N ILE A 45 -5.87 -18.65 -7.92
CA ILE A 45 -5.38 -17.53 -8.73
C ILE A 45 -6.42 -16.40 -8.72
N VAL A 46 -5.96 -15.18 -8.56
CA VAL A 46 -6.77 -13.96 -8.59
C VAL A 46 -6.41 -13.14 -9.82
N ASP A 47 -7.42 -12.77 -10.59
CA ASP A 47 -7.26 -11.97 -11.81
C ASP A 47 -6.92 -10.52 -11.47
N GLY A 48 -5.96 -9.93 -12.22
CA GLY A 48 -5.64 -8.52 -12.12
C GLY A 48 -6.81 -7.62 -12.55
N GLY A 49 -7.08 -6.59 -11.75
CA GLY A 49 -8.04 -5.52 -12.04
C GLY A 49 -7.38 -4.30 -12.70
N ILE A 50 -8.15 -3.21 -12.86
CA ILE A 50 -7.65 -1.96 -13.47
C ILE A 50 -6.42 -1.42 -12.74
N SER A 51 -6.37 -1.58 -11.41
CA SER A 51 -5.33 -1.04 -10.54
C SER A 51 -4.19 -2.05 -10.28
N GLY A 52 -4.09 -3.12 -11.08
CA GLY A 52 -3.17 -4.23 -10.83
C GLY A 52 -3.82 -5.36 -10.04
N ILE A 53 -3.02 -6.11 -9.27
CA ILE A 53 -3.53 -7.25 -8.50
C ILE A 53 -4.35 -6.75 -7.30
N PRO A 54 -5.63 -7.15 -7.16
CA PRO A 54 -6.45 -6.78 -6.01
C PRO A 54 -5.99 -7.53 -4.76
N PHE A 55 -5.28 -6.83 -3.87
CA PHE A 55 -4.62 -7.48 -2.73
C PHE A 55 -5.61 -7.97 -1.69
N ARG A 56 -6.76 -7.31 -1.52
CA ARG A 56 -7.76 -7.79 -0.55
C ARG A 56 -8.40 -9.09 -1.05
N GLN A 57 -8.73 -9.17 -2.34
CA GLN A 57 -9.17 -10.43 -2.94
C GLN A 57 -8.10 -11.52 -2.94
N LEU A 58 -6.82 -11.17 -3.11
CA LEU A 58 -5.72 -12.13 -3.00
C LEU A 58 -5.64 -12.73 -1.59
N LEU A 59 -5.74 -11.88 -0.56
CA LEU A 59 -5.75 -12.31 0.84
C LEU A 59 -7.01 -13.09 1.19
N SER A 60 -8.17 -12.76 0.61
CA SER A 60 -9.44 -13.43 0.89
C SER A 60 -9.45 -14.92 0.51
N LYS A 61 -8.52 -15.35 -0.34
CA LYS A 61 -8.30 -16.77 -0.65
C LYS A 61 -7.75 -17.57 0.53
N LEU A 62 -7.13 -16.91 1.51
CA LEU A 62 -6.48 -17.55 2.65
C LEU A 62 -7.08 -17.16 4.00
N VAL A 63 -7.52 -15.91 4.14
CA VAL A 63 -7.98 -15.34 5.40
C VAL A 63 -9.29 -14.60 5.20
N ASN A 64 -10.16 -14.57 6.21
CA ASN A 64 -11.33 -13.70 6.13
C ASN A 64 -10.87 -12.23 6.09
N MET A 65 -11.37 -11.42 5.15
CA MET A 65 -11.06 -9.99 5.02
C MET A 65 -12.18 -9.06 5.50
N ASP A 66 -13.34 -9.62 5.90
CA ASP A 66 -14.52 -8.89 6.34
C ASP A 66 -14.18 -7.95 7.50
N GLY A 67 -14.42 -6.65 7.28
CA GLY A 67 -14.19 -5.60 8.28
C GLY A 67 -12.73 -5.42 8.71
N ARG A 68 -11.77 -5.97 7.96
CA ARG A 68 -10.34 -5.94 8.29
C ARG A 68 -9.57 -5.01 7.35
N SER A 69 -8.56 -4.33 7.89
CA SER A 69 -7.56 -3.62 7.09
C SER A 69 -6.65 -4.59 6.33
N LEU A 70 -5.89 -4.07 5.37
CA LEU A 70 -4.91 -4.86 4.63
C LEU A 70 -3.82 -5.42 5.56
N LEU A 71 -3.31 -4.62 6.50
CA LEU A 71 -2.33 -5.04 7.50
C LEU A 71 -2.84 -6.19 8.36
N GLU A 72 -4.12 -6.16 8.75
CA GLU A 72 -4.75 -7.27 9.48
C GLU A 72 -4.81 -8.56 8.68
N GLY A 73 -5.11 -8.50 7.38
CA GLY A 73 -5.06 -9.68 6.51
C GLY A 73 -3.64 -10.22 6.36
N ILE A 74 -2.69 -9.31 6.10
CA ILE A 74 -1.27 -9.65 5.91
C ILE A 74 -0.68 -10.32 7.16
N ASN A 75 -1.02 -9.85 8.37
CA ASN A 75 -0.48 -10.41 9.60
C ASN A 75 -1.01 -11.79 10.00
N GLN A 76 -2.03 -12.28 9.30
CA GLN A 76 -2.57 -13.63 9.47
C GLN A 76 -1.89 -14.67 8.56
N LEU A 77 -1.06 -14.23 7.61
CA LEU A 77 -0.30 -15.09 6.73
C LEU A 77 0.82 -15.83 7.48
N ALA A 78 1.10 -17.07 7.06
CA ALA A 78 2.24 -17.84 7.55
C ALA A 78 3.57 -17.27 7.04
N ASP A 79 4.67 -17.62 7.71
CA ASP A 79 6.01 -17.08 7.38
C ASP A 79 6.65 -17.73 6.15
N ASN A 80 6.20 -18.92 5.76
CA ASN A 80 6.75 -19.70 4.65
C ASN A 80 6.01 -19.47 3.33
N ILE A 81 5.61 -18.23 3.05
CA ILE A 81 4.92 -17.89 1.81
C ILE A 81 5.77 -17.02 0.89
N ALA A 82 5.38 -16.97 -0.38
CA ALA A 82 5.83 -15.97 -1.35
C ALA A 82 4.62 -15.40 -2.11
N LEU A 83 4.69 -14.13 -2.51
CA LEU A 83 3.72 -13.57 -3.44
C LEU A 83 4.12 -13.92 -4.86
N LEU A 84 3.19 -14.42 -5.66
CA LEU A 84 3.40 -14.79 -7.05
C LEU A 84 2.60 -13.86 -7.94
N PHE A 85 3.25 -13.27 -8.94
CA PHE A 85 2.59 -12.40 -9.92
C PHE A 85 3.01 -12.77 -11.34
N THR A 86 2.11 -12.61 -12.30
CA THR A 86 2.51 -12.51 -13.72
C THR A 86 2.57 -11.05 -14.15
N SER A 87 3.53 -10.75 -15.03
CA SER A 87 3.71 -9.42 -15.63
C SER A 87 3.75 -9.53 -17.16
N PRO A 88 2.58 -9.45 -17.83
CA PRO A 88 2.52 -9.30 -19.28
C PRO A 88 3.30 -8.09 -19.76
N GLY A 89 4.08 -8.26 -20.83
CA GLY A 89 4.97 -7.24 -21.38
C GLY A 89 6.35 -7.15 -20.71
N SER A 90 6.60 -7.91 -19.63
CA SER A 90 7.87 -7.92 -18.89
C SER A 90 8.65 -9.22 -19.10
N THR A 91 9.95 -9.19 -18.78
CA THR A 91 10.83 -10.38 -18.72
C THR A 91 10.89 -11.01 -17.33
N GLY A 92 10.18 -10.44 -16.35
CA GLY A 92 10.15 -10.94 -14.96
C GLY A 92 11.00 -10.10 -14.00
N VAL A 93 11.80 -9.15 -14.51
CA VAL A 93 12.58 -8.21 -13.69
C VAL A 93 11.66 -7.42 -12.76
N ILE A 94 12.07 -7.27 -11.49
CA ILE A 94 11.34 -6.51 -10.48
C ILE A 94 12.12 -5.23 -10.19
N VAL A 95 11.50 -4.07 -10.43
CA VAL A 95 12.13 -2.74 -10.29
C VAL A 95 11.47 -1.88 -9.21
N SER A 96 10.73 -2.50 -8.30
CA SER A 96 10.06 -1.81 -7.19
C SER A 96 10.07 -2.65 -5.93
N THR A 97 10.07 -1.99 -4.78
CA THR A 97 10.11 -2.64 -3.46
C THR A 97 8.76 -2.59 -2.75
N GLY A 98 7.70 -2.09 -3.40
CA GLY A 98 6.40 -1.84 -2.76
C GLY A 98 5.79 -3.09 -2.12
N ALA A 99 5.77 -4.20 -2.84
CA ALA A 99 5.21 -5.46 -2.34
C ALA A 99 6.00 -6.03 -1.16
N ILE A 100 7.34 -6.07 -1.23
CA ILE A 100 8.16 -6.53 -0.08
C ILE A 100 8.07 -5.58 1.11
N ASN A 101 7.83 -4.29 0.88
CA ASN A 101 7.69 -3.31 1.94
C ASN A 101 6.35 -3.45 2.68
N LEU A 102 5.28 -3.81 1.96
CA LEU A 102 3.94 -3.98 2.51
C LEU A 102 3.70 -5.37 3.11
N PHE A 103 4.21 -6.43 2.48
CA PHE A 103 3.97 -7.80 2.93
C PHE A 103 5.14 -8.43 3.70
N ASP A 104 6.36 -7.90 3.57
CA ASP A 104 7.57 -8.46 4.19
C ASP A 104 7.84 -9.94 3.88
N VAL A 105 7.45 -10.39 2.68
CA VAL A 105 7.68 -11.75 2.17
C VAL A 105 8.33 -11.68 0.78
N PRO A 106 8.99 -12.75 0.31
CA PRO A 106 9.51 -12.81 -1.04
C PRO A 106 8.43 -12.57 -2.10
N VAL A 107 8.79 -11.88 -3.17
CA VAL A 107 7.93 -11.61 -4.33
C VAL A 107 8.54 -12.26 -5.56
N VAL A 108 7.76 -13.09 -6.24
CA VAL A 108 8.10 -13.75 -7.49
C VAL A 108 7.31 -13.12 -8.61
N ASN A 109 8.00 -12.72 -9.68
CA ASN A 109 7.39 -12.11 -10.85
C ASN A 109 7.71 -12.91 -12.11
N ILE A 110 6.68 -13.43 -12.75
CA ILE A 110 6.75 -14.25 -13.96
C ILE A 110 6.55 -13.34 -15.17
N GLY A 111 7.60 -13.14 -15.96
CA GLY A 111 7.55 -12.33 -17.17
C GLY A 111 6.91 -13.06 -18.34
N ILE A 112 5.98 -12.39 -19.02
CA ILE A 112 5.28 -12.92 -20.19
C ILE A 112 5.47 -11.98 -21.38
N LYS A 113 5.99 -12.49 -22.51
CA LYS A 113 5.98 -11.78 -23.80
C LYS A 113 5.60 -12.75 -24.91
N SER A 114 4.79 -12.27 -25.85
CA SER A 114 4.30 -13.08 -26.98
C SER A 114 3.75 -14.43 -26.51
N GLU A 115 2.94 -14.38 -25.44
CA GLU A 115 2.28 -15.53 -24.80
C GLU A 115 3.22 -16.59 -24.20
N LYS A 116 4.53 -16.28 -24.09
CA LYS A 116 5.55 -17.19 -23.59
C LYS A 116 6.16 -16.69 -22.29
N ILE A 117 6.59 -17.64 -21.47
CA ILE A 117 7.42 -17.41 -20.29
C ILE A 117 8.77 -16.87 -20.76
N MET A 118 9.14 -15.69 -20.28
CA MET A 118 10.42 -15.04 -20.62
C MET A 118 11.47 -15.23 -19.54
N GLY A 119 11.06 -15.29 -18.28
CA GLY A 119 11.92 -15.36 -17.12
C GLY A 119 11.11 -15.21 -15.84
N ILE A 120 11.71 -15.59 -14.72
CA ILE A 120 11.10 -15.50 -13.40
C ILE A 120 12.07 -14.75 -12.50
N GLY A 121 11.67 -13.56 -12.07
CA GLY A 121 12.43 -12.77 -11.10
C GLY A 121 11.94 -13.05 -9.68
N ILE A 122 12.85 -12.95 -8.71
CA ILE A 122 12.53 -12.99 -7.29
C ILE A 122 13.17 -11.81 -6.57
N LEU A 123 12.39 -11.17 -5.69
CA LEU A 123 12.83 -10.11 -4.81
C LEU A 123 12.60 -10.54 -3.35
N TYR A 124 13.68 -10.53 -2.56
CA TYR A 124 13.62 -10.85 -1.14
C TYR A 124 13.49 -9.60 -0.27
N PRO A 125 12.81 -9.66 0.88
CA PRO A 125 12.81 -8.58 1.87
C PRO A 125 14.20 -8.43 2.51
N LYS A 126 15.06 -7.57 1.95
CA LYS A 126 16.41 -7.26 2.46
C LYS A 126 16.44 -5.84 3.04
N LYS A 127 17.19 -5.65 4.13
CA LYS A 127 17.30 -4.36 4.85
C LYS A 127 17.55 -3.17 3.92
N HIS A 128 18.58 -3.27 3.08
CA HIS A 128 18.98 -2.19 2.17
C HIS A 128 17.91 -1.82 1.13
N PHE A 129 16.98 -2.72 0.77
CA PHE A 129 15.86 -2.39 -0.13
C PHE A 129 14.80 -1.52 0.54
N PHE A 130 14.65 -1.65 1.87
CA PHE A 130 13.77 -0.78 2.64
C PHE A 130 14.40 0.60 2.80
N ASP A 131 15.71 0.67 3.03
CA ASP A 131 16.45 1.93 3.07
C ASP A 131 16.44 2.63 1.71
N LEU A 132 16.58 1.86 0.61
CA LEU A 132 16.43 2.35 -0.76
C LEU A 132 15.05 2.96 -1.00
N ALA A 133 13.98 2.32 -0.50
CA ALA A 133 12.62 2.84 -0.60
C ALA A 133 12.45 4.16 0.17
N THR A 134 13.02 4.27 1.38
CA THR A 134 13.00 5.53 2.15
C THR A 134 13.74 6.64 1.40
N ARG A 135 14.94 6.35 0.85
CA ARG A 135 15.71 7.30 0.04
C ARG A 135 14.92 7.76 -1.20
N SER A 136 14.23 6.84 -1.86
CA SER A 136 13.39 7.13 -3.03
C SER A 136 12.25 8.08 -2.70
N GLU A 137 11.52 7.84 -1.60
CA GLU A 137 10.49 8.77 -1.12
C GLU A 137 11.08 10.15 -0.77
N GLN A 138 12.22 10.19 -0.06
CA GLN A 138 12.87 11.45 0.31
C GLN A 138 13.27 12.27 -0.91
N VAL A 139 13.93 11.66 -1.90
CA VAL A 139 14.36 12.36 -3.12
C VAL A 139 13.16 12.90 -3.89
N GLN A 140 12.03 12.18 -3.95
CA GLN A 140 10.81 12.69 -4.60
C GLN A 140 10.25 13.93 -3.89
N ILE A 141 10.27 13.95 -2.56
CA ILE A 141 9.84 15.10 -1.76
C ILE A 141 10.80 16.28 -1.87
N ASP A 142 12.11 16.02 -1.93
CA ASP A 142 13.13 17.05 -2.09
C ASP A 142 13.04 17.72 -3.46
N ILE A 143 12.81 16.95 -4.53
CA ILE A 143 12.61 17.51 -5.89
C ILE A 143 11.46 18.51 -5.90
N LEU A 144 10.33 18.19 -5.24
CA LEU A 144 9.18 19.08 -5.14
C LEU A 144 9.46 20.35 -4.32
N GLY A 145 10.41 20.30 -3.37
CA GLY A 145 10.81 21.42 -2.53
C GLY A 145 12.03 22.19 -3.04
N ALA A 146 12.55 21.87 -4.24
CA ALA A 146 13.74 22.50 -4.79
C ALA A 146 13.50 24.00 -5.03
N LYS A 147 14.45 24.84 -4.62
CA LYS A 147 14.35 26.32 -4.69
C LYS A 147 15.08 26.91 -5.89
N SER A 148 15.83 26.09 -6.63
CA SER A 148 16.57 26.52 -7.80
C SER A 148 16.70 25.41 -8.83
N MET A 149 16.88 25.78 -10.10
CA MET A 149 17.10 24.83 -11.20
C MET A 149 18.34 23.97 -11.01
N GLU A 150 19.39 24.48 -10.35
CA GLU A 150 20.60 23.71 -10.11
C GLU A 150 20.38 22.65 -9.03
N GLU A 151 19.73 23.01 -7.92
CA GLU A 151 19.32 22.07 -6.87
C GLU A 151 18.42 20.97 -7.44
N GLU A 152 17.38 21.36 -8.18
CA GLU A 152 16.46 20.42 -8.82
C GLU A 152 17.19 19.46 -9.77
N ARG A 153 18.15 19.97 -10.56
CA ARG A 153 18.98 19.16 -11.46
C ARG A 153 19.83 18.13 -10.70
N GLN A 154 20.40 18.49 -9.56
CA GLN A 154 21.17 17.54 -8.74
C GLN A 154 20.28 16.47 -8.11
N LEU A 155 19.09 16.85 -7.63
CA LEU A 155 18.11 15.90 -7.10
C LEU A 155 17.57 14.95 -8.19
N MET A 156 17.34 15.45 -9.41
CA MET A 156 16.97 14.61 -10.56
C MET A 156 18.07 13.62 -10.96
N LYS A 157 19.35 13.98 -10.81
CA LYS A 157 20.47 13.04 -11.00
C LYS A 157 20.44 11.94 -9.93
N ALA A 158 20.29 12.31 -8.66
CA ALA A 158 20.17 11.34 -7.56
C ALA A 158 18.96 10.41 -7.76
N SER A 159 17.82 10.93 -8.22
CA SER A 159 16.66 10.12 -8.59
C SER A 159 16.97 9.15 -9.73
N THR A 160 17.76 9.56 -10.72
CA THR A 160 18.20 8.67 -11.81
C THR A 160 19.13 7.57 -11.30
N GLU A 161 20.08 7.90 -10.43
CA GLU A 161 20.98 6.93 -9.79
C GLU A 161 20.20 5.89 -8.99
N LEU A 162 19.23 6.32 -8.18
CA LEU A 162 18.33 5.41 -7.46
C LEU A 162 17.56 4.48 -8.40
N ARG A 163 17.06 5.00 -9.53
CA ARG A 163 16.38 4.16 -10.55
C ARG A 163 17.31 3.11 -11.15
N LEU A 164 18.59 3.40 -11.29
CA LEU A 164 19.59 2.42 -11.73
C LEU A 164 19.81 1.36 -10.64
N GLU A 165 19.91 1.75 -9.36
CA GLU A 165 19.98 0.78 -8.25
C GLU A 165 18.77 -0.18 -8.25
N TYR A 166 17.56 0.32 -8.57
CA TYR A 166 16.35 -0.49 -8.68
C TYR A 166 16.38 -1.55 -9.80
N LEU A 167 17.26 -1.46 -10.79
CA LEU A 167 17.36 -2.46 -11.86
C LEU A 167 18.00 -3.77 -11.36
N ASP A 168 18.82 -3.69 -10.32
CA ASP A 168 19.67 -4.78 -9.84
C ASP A 168 19.16 -5.41 -8.53
N ILE A 169 17.91 -5.12 -8.12
CA ILE A 169 17.37 -5.60 -6.84
C ILE A 169 16.83 -7.04 -6.89
N SER A 170 16.52 -7.53 -8.09
CA SER A 170 15.92 -8.85 -8.28
C SER A 170 16.92 -9.88 -8.77
N GLU A 171 16.75 -11.12 -8.33
CA GLU A 171 17.53 -12.28 -8.76
C GLU A 171 16.68 -13.15 -9.71
N GLU A 172 17.32 -14.00 -10.51
CA GLU A 172 16.62 -15.02 -11.29
C GLU A 172 16.20 -16.18 -10.38
N LEU A 173 14.97 -16.68 -10.56
CA LEU A 173 14.46 -17.86 -9.88
C LEU A 173 14.26 -18.99 -10.91
N PRO A 174 14.90 -20.16 -10.74
CA PRO A 174 14.72 -21.24 -11.70
C PRO A 174 13.33 -21.85 -11.58
N MET A 175 12.75 -22.16 -12.74
CA MET A 175 11.59 -23.03 -12.87
C MET A 175 12.07 -24.48 -12.86
N VAL A 176 11.50 -25.30 -11.99
CA VAL A 176 11.94 -26.70 -11.78
C VAL A 176 10.82 -27.70 -12.08
N GLU A 177 11.20 -28.83 -12.64
CA GLU A 177 10.31 -29.97 -12.88
C GLU A 177 10.04 -30.67 -11.55
N MET A 178 8.85 -30.45 -10.99
CA MET A 178 8.38 -31.08 -9.75
C MET A 178 6.86 -31.08 -9.70
N GLU A 179 6.30 -32.04 -8.96
CA GLU A 179 4.85 -32.13 -8.75
C GLU A 179 4.35 -31.02 -7.81
N GLU A 180 3.11 -30.58 -8.04
CA GLU A 180 2.45 -29.66 -7.14
C GLU A 180 1.91 -30.41 -5.91
N SER A 181 2.27 -29.90 -4.74
CA SER A 181 1.75 -30.36 -3.46
C SER A 181 0.40 -29.70 -3.11
N ASN A 182 -0.36 -30.31 -2.21
CA ASN A 182 -1.59 -29.71 -1.71
C ASN A 182 -1.32 -28.40 -0.99
N PHE A 183 -2.07 -27.37 -1.33
CA PHE A 183 -2.00 -26.09 -0.64
C PHE A 183 -2.68 -26.19 0.74
N ASN A 184 -1.88 -26.16 1.81
CA ASN A 184 -2.38 -26.10 3.18
C ASN A 184 -1.54 -25.10 3.99
N ILE A 185 -2.21 -24.11 4.57
CA ILE A 185 -1.58 -23.04 5.34
C ILE A 185 -2.24 -22.91 6.70
N ASN A 186 -1.42 -22.83 7.74
CA ASN A 186 -1.90 -22.47 9.07
C ASN A 186 -1.93 -20.95 9.19
N THR A 187 -3.12 -20.38 9.20
CA THR A 187 -3.31 -18.96 9.49
C THR A 187 -3.39 -18.75 11.00
N ARG A 188 -3.07 -17.54 11.44
CA ARG A 188 -3.23 -17.12 12.84
C ARG A 188 -4.24 -15.99 12.90
N GLU A 189 -4.98 -15.85 14.01
CA GLU A 189 -5.82 -14.67 14.20
C GLU A 189 -4.96 -13.49 14.66
N TRP A 190 -5.15 -12.34 14.01
CA TRP A 190 -4.54 -11.09 14.40
C TRP A 190 -5.48 -9.94 14.04
N LYS A 191 -5.72 -9.03 14.99
CA LYS A 191 -6.65 -7.91 14.84
C LYS A 191 -6.11 -6.68 15.57
N LEU A 192 -6.41 -5.52 15.01
CA LEU A 192 -6.12 -4.23 15.63
C LEU A 192 -7.28 -3.76 16.50
N LYS A 193 -6.96 -2.98 17.54
CA LYS A 193 -7.97 -2.28 18.32
C LYS A 193 -8.69 -1.26 17.43
N ARG A 194 -10.03 -1.29 17.44
CA ARG A 194 -10.86 -0.25 16.84
C ARG A 194 -10.90 0.94 17.79
N LEU A 195 -10.33 2.07 17.36
CA LEU A 195 -10.24 3.28 18.17
C LEU A 195 -11.41 4.21 17.88
N GLN A 196 -11.87 4.90 18.92
CA GLN A 196 -12.80 6.02 18.80
C GLN A 196 -12.05 7.33 19.06
N ILE A 197 -12.18 8.26 18.13
CA ILE A 197 -11.55 9.56 18.08
C ILE A 197 -12.64 10.61 18.25
N ASN A 198 -12.48 11.43 19.27
CA ASN A 198 -13.43 12.46 19.66
C ASN A 198 -12.85 13.86 19.46
N SER A 199 -11.54 14.03 19.70
CA SER A 199 -10.89 15.33 19.62
C SER A 199 -9.39 15.24 19.33
N ILE A 200 -8.80 16.38 18.95
CA ILE A 200 -7.37 16.55 18.73
C ILE A 200 -6.87 17.80 19.46
N ASP A 201 -5.64 17.72 19.97
CA ASP A 201 -4.95 18.82 20.64
C ASP A 201 -4.75 20.02 19.72
N LYS A 202 -5.12 21.22 20.19
CA LYS A 202 -5.00 22.45 19.42
C LYS A 202 -3.56 22.79 19.09
N ALA A 203 -2.60 22.56 20.00
CA ALA A 203 -1.21 22.86 19.71
C ALA A 203 -0.64 21.96 18.61
N PHE A 204 -1.10 20.70 18.54
CA PHE A 204 -0.78 19.81 17.44
C PHE A 204 -1.33 20.33 16.10
N VAL A 205 -2.61 20.73 16.07
CA VAL A 205 -3.24 21.33 14.88
C VAL A 205 -2.49 22.59 14.43
N ASP A 206 -2.21 23.50 15.35
CA ASP A 206 -1.50 24.76 15.06
C ASP A 206 -0.10 24.48 14.49
N ALA A 207 0.63 23.50 15.02
CA ALA A 207 1.95 23.11 14.54
C ALA A 207 1.91 22.55 13.11
N LEU A 208 0.95 21.68 12.80
CA LEU A 208 0.74 21.14 11.46
C LEU A 208 0.41 22.25 10.46
N VAL A 209 -0.55 23.11 10.80
CA VAL A 209 -0.98 24.20 9.91
C VAL A 209 0.14 25.21 9.70
N ALA A 210 0.88 25.59 10.75
CA ALA A 210 2.04 26.46 10.63
C ALA A 210 3.09 25.88 9.68
N LYS A 211 3.37 24.57 9.78
CA LYS A 211 4.28 23.89 8.85
C LYS A 211 3.73 23.87 7.43
N SER A 212 2.45 23.54 7.26
CA SER A 212 1.77 23.52 5.94
C SER A 212 1.76 24.88 5.26
N SER A 213 1.61 25.98 6.02
CA SER A 213 1.68 27.35 5.49
C SER A 213 3.09 27.82 5.18
N SER A 214 4.12 27.13 5.68
CA SER A 214 5.54 27.48 5.46
C SER A 214 6.16 26.84 4.21
N ILE A 215 5.45 25.91 3.57
CA ILE A 215 5.90 25.15 2.40
C ILE A 215 5.13 25.56 1.14
N GLU A 216 5.48 24.98 -0.01
CA GLU A 216 4.82 25.26 -1.28
C GLU A 216 3.32 24.94 -1.24
N GLN A 217 2.50 25.81 -1.87
CA GLN A 217 1.05 25.63 -1.90
C GLN A 217 0.67 24.31 -2.57
N GLY A 218 -0.29 23.61 -1.96
CA GLY A 218 -0.79 22.33 -2.45
C GLY A 218 -0.01 21.11 -1.94
N ARG A 219 1.05 21.31 -1.15
CA ARG A 219 1.71 20.23 -0.43
C ARG A 219 1.04 20.00 0.91
N GLU A 220 0.89 18.72 1.24
CA GLU A 220 0.36 18.28 2.53
C GLU A 220 1.49 18.09 3.53
N VAL A 221 1.16 18.18 4.82
CA VAL A 221 2.06 17.76 5.89
C VAL A 221 1.34 16.76 6.78
N ALA A 222 2.10 15.86 7.40
CA ALA A 222 1.53 14.85 8.27
C ALA A 222 2.44 14.50 9.43
N ALA A 223 1.84 13.96 10.48
CA ALA A 223 2.56 13.43 11.64
C ALA A 223 1.74 12.31 12.27
N MET A 224 2.42 11.49 13.07
CA MET A 224 1.77 10.48 13.91
C MET A 224 1.32 11.11 15.25
N GLY A 225 0.08 10.85 15.62
CA GLY A 225 -0.48 11.13 16.94
C GLY A 225 -0.76 9.84 17.71
N LEU A 226 -0.99 9.96 19.02
CA LEU A 226 -1.51 8.89 19.86
C LEU A 226 -2.83 9.27 20.49
N VAL A 227 -3.71 8.29 20.59
CA VAL A 227 -5.02 8.38 21.23
C VAL A 227 -4.94 7.97 22.69
N ASP A 228 -5.48 8.82 23.55
CA ASP A 228 -5.70 8.51 24.96
C ASP A 228 -7.01 7.73 25.19
N GLU A 229 -7.32 7.44 26.46
CA GLU A 229 -8.52 6.70 26.85
C GLU A 229 -9.84 7.44 26.57
N ASN A 230 -9.79 8.76 26.39
CA ASN A 230 -10.95 9.62 26.11
C ASN A 230 -11.17 9.84 24.60
N GLY A 231 -10.32 9.26 23.75
CA GLY A 231 -10.35 9.51 22.31
C GLY A 231 -9.76 10.87 21.92
N HIS A 232 -8.90 11.45 22.76
CA HIS A 232 -8.17 12.69 22.47
C HIS A 232 -6.78 12.37 21.88
N VAL A 233 -6.43 13.08 20.82
CA VAL A 233 -5.21 12.83 20.03
C VAL A 233 -4.16 13.88 20.33
N VAL A 234 -2.97 13.43 20.72
CA VAL A 234 -1.80 14.27 20.96
C VAL A 234 -0.65 13.93 20.00
N GLN A 235 0.14 14.93 19.61
CA GLN A 235 1.30 14.72 18.74
C GLN A 235 2.33 13.80 19.40
N LYS A 236 2.90 12.88 18.62
CA LYS A 236 4.09 12.11 19.04
C LYS A 236 5.17 11.98 17.99
N GLY A 237 4.83 11.97 16.71
CA GLY A 237 5.79 11.98 15.61
C GLY A 237 6.19 13.40 15.19
N GLU A 238 7.34 13.51 14.55
CA GLU A 238 7.77 14.72 13.86
C GLU A 238 6.86 15.02 12.66
N ILE A 239 6.79 16.29 12.26
CA ILE A 239 6.01 16.70 11.09
C ILE A 239 6.81 16.44 9.82
N VAL A 240 6.25 15.62 8.95
CA VAL A 240 6.79 15.28 7.63
C VAL A 240 6.09 16.10 6.57
N VAL A 241 6.86 16.54 5.58
CA VAL A 241 6.31 17.20 4.40
C VAL A 241 6.02 16.17 3.32
N GLY A 242 4.78 16.15 2.85
CA GLY A 242 4.32 15.29 1.77
C GLY A 242 4.51 15.89 0.38
N GLY A 243 3.96 15.20 -0.61
CA GLY A 243 3.86 15.67 -1.98
C GLY A 243 2.57 16.44 -2.23
N MET A 244 2.21 16.60 -3.50
CA MET A 244 0.93 17.18 -3.90
C MET A 244 -0.16 16.11 -3.83
N GLY A 245 -1.01 16.16 -2.80
CA GLY A 245 -2.11 15.21 -2.60
C GLY A 245 -1.72 13.83 -2.10
N TYR A 246 -0.53 13.69 -1.47
CA TYR A 246 -0.14 12.44 -0.81
C TYR A 246 0.93 12.66 0.27
N VAL A 247 0.94 11.74 1.24
CA VAL A 247 1.98 11.64 2.29
C VAL A 247 2.77 10.35 2.07
N PRO A 248 4.11 10.40 1.92
CA PRO A 248 4.93 9.21 1.77
C PRO A 248 4.88 8.34 3.03
N SER A 249 4.52 7.06 2.86
CA SER A 249 4.25 6.16 3.99
C SER A 249 5.50 5.82 4.80
N ARG A 250 6.69 5.71 4.16
CA ARG A 250 7.93 5.47 4.89
C ARG A 250 8.40 6.71 5.62
N LEU A 251 8.33 7.89 4.99
CA LEU A 251 8.70 9.14 5.70
C LEU A 251 7.78 9.39 6.90
N LEU A 252 6.46 9.20 6.76
CA LEU A 252 5.53 9.31 7.88
C LEU A 252 5.87 8.33 9.01
N ALA A 253 6.14 7.06 8.71
CA ALA A 253 6.53 6.09 9.73
C ALA A 253 7.87 6.45 10.41
N SER A 254 8.83 6.98 9.64
CA SER A 254 10.14 7.43 10.14
C SER A 254 10.04 8.60 11.11
N SER A 255 8.95 9.38 11.03
CA SER A 255 8.74 10.51 11.93
C SER A 255 8.37 10.09 13.36
N TYR A 256 7.99 8.83 13.55
CA TYR A 256 7.61 8.27 14.85
C TYR A 256 8.67 7.33 15.43
N THR A 257 9.31 6.52 14.59
CA THR A 257 10.28 5.49 15.03
C THR A 257 11.35 5.26 13.96
N ASP A 258 12.49 4.71 14.36
CA ASP A 258 13.53 4.28 13.43
C ASP A 258 13.06 3.11 12.54
N ILE A 259 12.96 3.36 11.24
CA ILE A 259 12.54 2.39 10.22
C ILE A 259 13.70 1.77 9.44
N SER A 260 14.96 2.08 9.78
CA SER A 260 16.13 1.60 9.05
C SER A 260 16.16 0.07 8.96
N GLY A 261 16.33 -0.41 7.73
CA GLY A 261 16.36 -1.83 7.41
C GLY A 261 15.07 -2.60 7.68
N LYS A 262 13.92 -1.93 7.83
CA LYS A 262 12.63 -2.57 8.16
C LYS A 262 11.55 -2.26 7.12
N SER A 263 10.74 -3.26 6.81
CA SER A 263 9.51 -3.11 6.04
C SER A 263 8.47 -2.33 6.82
N LEU A 264 7.55 -1.67 6.11
CA LEU A 264 6.42 -1.00 6.75
C LEU A 264 5.52 -1.98 7.49
N ARG A 265 5.35 -3.23 7.00
CA ARG A 265 4.63 -4.27 7.75
C ARG A 265 5.17 -4.40 9.17
N ARG A 266 6.48 -4.62 9.34
CA ARG A 266 7.09 -4.78 10.67
C ARG A 266 6.95 -3.53 11.50
N VAL A 267 7.19 -2.36 10.92
CA VAL A 267 7.09 -1.07 11.63
C VAL A 267 5.68 -0.87 12.19
N TYR A 268 4.64 -1.06 11.37
CA TYR A 268 3.24 -0.90 11.80
C TYR A 268 2.72 -2.05 12.67
N THR A 269 3.39 -3.19 12.71
CA THR A 269 2.99 -4.35 13.54
C THR A 269 3.67 -4.34 14.90
N GLU A 270 4.94 -3.91 14.98
CA GLU A 270 5.80 -4.14 16.14
C GLU A 270 6.24 -2.85 16.86
N GLN A 271 6.23 -1.69 16.18
CA GLN A 271 6.83 -0.45 16.70
C GLN A 271 5.86 0.71 16.80
N ILE A 272 4.99 0.88 15.81
CA ILE A 272 3.91 1.87 15.89
C ILE A 272 2.78 1.25 16.72
N PRO A 273 2.44 1.83 17.89
CA PRO A 273 1.46 1.22 18.77
C PRO A 273 0.06 1.21 18.14
N ASP A 274 -0.79 0.32 18.67
CA ASP A 274 -2.16 0.13 18.17
C ASP A 274 -3.06 1.35 18.38
N ASN A 275 -2.71 2.24 19.31
CA ASN A 275 -3.43 3.50 19.55
C ASN A 275 -2.90 4.68 18.72
N ALA A 276 -2.08 4.43 17.70
CA ALA A 276 -1.59 5.46 16.80
C ALA A 276 -2.66 5.94 15.82
N VAL A 277 -2.58 7.22 15.44
CA VAL A 277 -3.43 7.89 14.47
C VAL A 277 -2.57 8.68 13.51
N ILE A 278 -2.91 8.64 12.23
CA ILE A 278 -2.27 9.47 11.21
C ILE A 278 -3.01 10.81 11.18
N VAL A 279 -2.27 11.93 11.23
CA VAL A 279 -2.86 13.28 11.14
C VAL A 279 -2.19 14.02 10.01
N HIS A 280 -2.95 14.56 9.06
CA HIS A 280 -2.43 15.34 7.95
C HIS A 280 -3.26 16.60 7.66
N THR A 281 -2.70 17.51 6.86
CA THR A 281 -3.39 18.73 6.44
C THR A 281 -4.03 18.58 5.08
N HIS A 282 -5.18 19.23 4.89
CA HIS A 282 -5.85 19.45 3.61
C HIS A 282 -5.83 20.95 3.29
N PRO A 283 -4.77 21.47 2.64
CA PRO A 283 -4.69 22.87 2.26
C PRO A 283 -5.81 23.26 1.30
N GLY A 284 -6.55 24.33 1.62
CA GLY A 284 -7.70 24.81 0.85
C GLY A 284 -9.02 24.10 1.17
N GLY A 285 -9.00 22.99 1.91
CA GLY A 285 -10.17 22.19 2.27
C GLY A 285 -10.74 22.49 3.66
N THR A 286 -11.74 21.71 4.04
CA THR A 286 -12.38 21.72 5.38
C THR A 286 -11.99 20.50 6.23
N GLY A 287 -11.06 19.68 5.73
CA GLY A 287 -10.65 18.43 6.36
C GLY A 287 -11.50 17.23 5.94
N VAL A 288 -12.32 17.35 4.89
CA VAL A 288 -13.04 16.22 4.30
C VAL A 288 -12.07 15.39 3.47
N MET A 289 -12.09 14.08 3.69
CA MET A 289 -11.19 13.11 3.08
C MET A 289 -11.82 12.38 1.90
N HIS A 290 -10.97 11.98 0.96
CA HIS A 290 -11.31 11.12 -0.16
C HIS A 290 -10.85 9.68 0.08
N MET A 291 -11.25 8.76 -0.80
CA MET A 291 -10.85 7.34 -0.75
C MET A 291 -9.32 7.15 -0.58
N GLY A 292 -8.49 8.02 -1.17
CA GLY A 292 -7.04 7.95 -1.04
C GLY A 292 -6.57 8.02 0.42
N ASP A 293 -7.14 8.91 1.22
CA ASP A 293 -6.82 9.05 2.65
C ASP A 293 -7.30 7.84 3.44
N ALA A 294 -8.52 7.40 3.17
CA ALA A 294 -9.10 6.23 3.83
C ALA A 294 -8.23 4.98 3.60
N MET A 295 -7.69 4.81 2.40
CA MET A 295 -6.75 3.72 2.12
C MET A 295 -5.38 3.97 2.75
N ALA A 296 -4.87 5.20 2.73
CA ALA A 296 -3.59 5.57 3.35
C ALA A 296 -3.56 5.45 4.88
N GLY A 297 -4.72 5.36 5.54
CA GLY A 297 -4.85 5.09 6.98
C GLY A 297 -5.56 3.77 7.27
N PRO A 298 -6.89 3.79 7.54
CA PRO A 298 -7.60 2.63 8.06
C PRO A 298 -7.66 1.46 7.07
N GLY A 299 -7.78 1.71 5.77
CA GLY A 299 -7.86 0.68 4.74
C GLY A 299 -6.58 -0.18 4.65
N THR A 300 -5.41 0.45 4.62
CA THR A 300 -4.13 -0.26 4.53
C THR A 300 -3.53 -0.60 5.90
N TRP A 301 -3.33 0.39 6.77
CA TRP A 301 -2.59 0.21 8.03
C TRP A 301 -3.48 -0.06 9.24
N GLY A 302 -4.80 0.02 9.08
CA GLY A 302 -5.74 -0.14 10.18
C GLY A 302 -5.60 0.94 11.26
N ARG A 303 -5.01 2.09 10.92
CA ARG A 303 -4.90 3.26 11.81
C ARG A 303 -5.91 4.31 11.40
N PRO A 304 -6.67 4.93 12.33
CA PRO A 304 -7.50 6.08 11.97
C PRO A 304 -6.66 7.18 11.32
N ILE A 305 -7.30 7.97 10.48
CA ILE A 305 -6.69 9.12 9.81
C ILE A 305 -7.52 10.37 10.04
N ILE A 306 -6.86 11.46 10.41
CA ILE A 306 -7.46 12.78 10.67
C ILE A 306 -6.95 13.76 9.63
N ALA A 307 -7.86 14.46 8.96
CA ALA A 307 -7.53 15.56 8.07
C ALA A 307 -7.90 16.90 8.70
N ILE A 308 -6.93 17.82 8.70
CA ILE A 308 -7.06 19.20 9.17
C ILE A 308 -7.21 20.13 7.96
N GLY A 309 -8.41 20.66 7.75
CA GLY A 309 -8.65 21.65 6.72
C GLY A 309 -8.21 23.05 7.17
N HIS A 310 -7.47 23.75 6.32
CA HIS A 310 -7.14 25.15 6.54
C HIS A 310 -7.13 25.93 5.22
N ASN A 311 -7.30 27.26 5.27
CA ASN A 311 -7.19 28.10 4.09
C ASN A 311 -5.75 28.57 3.81
N GLN A 312 -5.58 29.38 2.77
CA GLN A 312 -4.30 29.96 2.37
C GLN A 312 -3.65 30.87 3.44
N HIS A 313 -4.42 31.36 4.41
CA HIS A 313 -3.95 32.20 5.52
C HIS A 313 -3.59 31.38 6.77
N GLY A 314 -3.69 30.04 6.70
CA GLY A 314 -3.48 29.16 7.85
C GLY A 314 -4.65 29.16 8.84
N GLU A 315 -5.82 29.69 8.46
CA GLU A 315 -7.00 29.62 9.31
C GLU A 315 -7.64 28.24 9.20
N VAL A 316 -7.75 27.56 10.33
CA VAL A 316 -8.37 26.23 10.44
C VAL A 316 -9.87 26.33 10.12
N ARG A 317 -10.34 25.44 9.23
CA ARG A 317 -11.74 25.35 8.79
C ARG A 317 -12.48 24.15 9.37
N GLY A 318 -11.76 23.14 9.82
CA GLY A 318 -12.35 21.93 10.38
C GLY A 318 -11.34 20.81 10.54
N ALA A 319 -11.72 19.80 11.31
CA ALA A 319 -11.01 18.54 11.46
C ALA A 319 -12.01 17.39 11.33
N THR A 320 -11.71 16.41 10.50
CA THR A 320 -12.51 15.18 10.41
C THR A 320 -11.63 13.96 10.52
N VAL A 321 -12.24 12.83 10.90
CA VAL A 321 -11.58 11.54 11.05
C VAL A 321 -12.30 10.47 10.25
N ILE A 322 -11.54 9.55 9.67
CA ILE A 322 -12.04 8.24 9.24
C ILE A 322 -11.40 7.21 10.16
N GLU A 323 -12.25 6.50 10.89
CA GLU A 323 -11.84 5.45 11.81
C GLU A 323 -11.74 4.11 11.08
N LEU A 324 -11.15 3.12 11.74
CA LEU A 324 -11.21 1.75 11.24
C LEU A 324 -12.63 1.19 11.48
N ASP A 325 -13.48 1.32 10.48
CA ASP A 325 -14.86 0.84 10.47
C ASP A 325 -15.03 -0.30 9.44
N PRO A 326 -15.89 -1.30 9.68
CA PRO A 326 -16.15 -2.34 8.68
C PRO A 326 -16.53 -1.82 7.30
N ARG A 327 -17.23 -0.67 7.22
CA ARG A 327 -17.62 -0.05 5.96
C ARG A 327 -16.42 0.38 5.11
N VAL A 328 -15.30 0.76 5.72
CA VAL A 328 -14.04 1.06 5.00
C VAL A 328 -13.57 -0.19 4.24
N ALA A 329 -13.60 -1.35 4.89
CA ALA A 329 -13.19 -2.61 4.29
C ALA A 329 -14.17 -3.05 3.19
N GLU A 330 -15.47 -2.97 3.44
CA GLU A 330 -16.52 -3.29 2.47
C GLU A 330 -16.41 -2.46 1.19
N LEU A 331 -16.22 -1.14 1.32
CA LEU A 331 -16.04 -0.25 0.17
C LEU A 331 -14.77 -0.60 -0.61
N ALA A 332 -13.69 -1.01 0.06
CA ALA A 332 -12.45 -1.42 -0.60
C ALA A 332 -12.62 -2.73 -1.36
N ASP A 333 -13.31 -3.72 -0.78
CA ASP A 333 -13.64 -4.99 -1.43
C ASP A 333 -14.54 -4.76 -2.65
N GLU A 334 -15.60 -3.95 -2.50
CA GLU A 334 -16.50 -3.57 -3.60
C GLU A 334 -15.75 -2.84 -4.72
N TYR A 335 -14.80 -1.97 -4.38
CA TYR A 335 -13.98 -1.25 -5.35
C TYR A 335 -13.10 -2.19 -6.18
N GLU A 336 -12.47 -3.19 -5.54
CA GLU A 336 -11.68 -4.23 -6.22
C GLU A 336 -12.57 -5.09 -7.14
N GLU A 337 -13.74 -5.52 -6.66
CA GLU A 337 -14.71 -6.31 -7.45
C GLU A 337 -15.22 -5.56 -8.69
N VAL A 338 -15.64 -4.31 -8.54
CA VAL A 338 -16.10 -3.49 -9.66
C VAL A 338 -14.93 -3.21 -10.62
N GLY A 339 -13.71 -3.06 -10.09
CA GLY A 339 -12.48 -2.93 -10.88
C GLY A 339 -12.21 -4.12 -11.80
N GLN A 340 -12.59 -5.33 -11.42
CA GLN A 340 -12.49 -6.52 -12.27
C GLN A 340 -13.60 -6.60 -13.31
N LYS A 341 -14.84 -6.24 -12.94
CA LYS A 341 -16.00 -6.24 -13.85
C LYS A 341 -15.78 -5.38 -15.10
N PHE A 342 -14.93 -4.35 -15.00
CA PHE A 342 -14.54 -3.51 -16.14
C PHE A 342 -14.11 -4.30 -17.38
N PHE A 343 -13.34 -5.37 -17.18
CA PHE A 343 -12.82 -6.18 -18.29
C PHE A 343 -13.84 -7.17 -18.85
N LEU A 344 -15.01 -7.30 -18.21
CA LEU A 344 -16.11 -8.14 -18.66
C LEU A 344 -17.15 -7.33 -19.45
N ALA A 345 -17.03 -5.99 -19.48
CA ALA A 345 -17.94 -5.11 -20.19
C ALA A 345 -17.86 -5.34 -21.70
N LYS A 346 -19.01 -5.56 -22.35
CA LYS A 346 -19.14 -5.82 -23.79
C LYS A 346 -19.66 -4.59 -24.54
N THR A 347 -20.18 -3.60 -23.84
CA THR A 347 -20.73 -2.38 -24.43
C THR A 347 -20.22 -1.11 -23.71
N PRO A 348 -20.16 0.05 -24.39
CA PRO A 348 -19.85 1.33 -23.75
C PRO A 348 -20.79 1.68 -22.59
N GLN A 349 -22.06 1.23 -22.66
CA GLN A 349 -23.05 1.45 -21.62
C GLN A 349 -22.70 0.67 -20.34
N GLU A 350 -22.37 -0.62 -20.45
CA GLU A 350 -21.90 -1.44 -19.33
C GLU A 350 -20.62 -0.86 -18.71
N GLU A 351 -19.66 -0.44 -19.54
CA GLU A 351 -18.44 0.22 -19.06
C GLU A 351 -18.77 1.51 -18.27
N ALA A 352 -19.66 2.34 -18.81
CA ALA A 352 -20.06 3.59 -18.17
C ALA A 352 -20.74 3.35 -16.81
N GLU A 353 -21.57 2.30 -16.68
CA GLU A 353 -22.18 1.91 -15.41
C GLU A 353 -21.13 1.49 -14.38
N ILE A 354 -20.15 0.67 -14.79
CA ILE A 354 -19.04 0.24 -13.92
C ILE A 354 -18.22 1.45 -13.44
N ARG A 355 -17.88 2.37 -14.34
CA ARG A 355 -17.14 3.59 -13.98
C ARG A 355 -17.93 4.49 -13.03
N LYS A 356 -19.22 4.69 -13.29
CA LYS A 356 -20.11 5.45 -12.40
C LYS A 356 -20.20 4.81 -11.02
N LYS A 357 -20.28 3.49 -10.94
CA LYS A 357 -20.30 2.78 -9.66
C LYS A 357 -18.98 2.93 -8.89
N ARG A 358 -17.82 2.85 -9.57
CA ARG A 358 -16.52 3.14 -8.92
C ARG A 358 -16.45 4.56 -8.36
N PHE A 359 -16.99 5.53 -9.10
CA PHE A 359 -17.06 6.91 -8.63
C PHE A 359 -17.99 7.05 -7.42
N ALA A 360 -19.16 6.41 -7.43
CA ALA A 360 -20.07 6.40 -6.29
C ALA A 360 -19.41 5.79 -5.03
N ILE A 361 -18.71 4.65 -5.16
CA ILE A 361 -17.95 4.06 -4.05
C ILE A 361 -16.90 5.04 -3.51
N ALA A 362 -16.16 5.71 -4.38
CA ALA A 362 -15.17 6.71 -3.98
C ALA A 362 -15.81 7.91 -3.25
N GLN A 363 -17.04 8.29 -3.61
CA GLN A 363 -17.81 9.32 -2.91
C GLN A 363 -18.29 8.83 -1.53
N GLU A 364 -18.71 7.58 -1.39
CA GLU A 364 -19.19 7.04 -0.11
C GLU A 364 -18.12 7.07 1.00
N TYR A 365 -16.83 7.05 0.66
CA TYR A 365 -15.75 7.29 1.65
C TYR A 365 -15.83 8.68 2.28
N THR A 366 -16.33 9.67 1.56
CA THR A 366 -16.54 11.02 2.09
C THR A 366 -17.58 11.01 3.21
N ASP A 367 -18.61 10.16 3.09
CA ASP A 367 -19.68 10.04 4.09
C ASP A 367 -19.18 9.39 5.39
N LEU A 368 -18.01 8.73 5.37
CA LEU A 368 -17.36 8.17 6.57
C LEU A 368 -16.59 9.23 7.38
N CYS A 369 -16.44 10.46 6.85
CA CYS A 369 -15.75 11.53 7.55
C CYS A 369 -16.58 12.02 8.75
N LYS A 370 -16.11 11.72 9.96
CA LYS A 370 -16.72 12.18 11.21
C LYS A 370 -16.03 13.47 11.69
N PRO A 371 -16.75 14.57 11.96
CA PRO A 371 -16.13 15.76 12.54
C PRO A 371 -15.64 15.48 13.97
N ILE A 372 -14.51 16.09 14.35
CA ILE A 372 -13.93 15.99 15.70
C ILE A 372 -13.67 17.38 16.29
N GLU A 373 -13.60 17.46 17.61
CA GLU A 373 -13.33 18.73 18.29
C GLU A 373 -11.83 19.05 18.31
N ILE A 374 -11.49 20.33 18.22
CA ILE A 374 -10.12 20.82 18.42
C ILE A 374 -10.09 21.46 19.81
N LYS A 375 -9.29 20.91 20.73
CA LYS A 375 -9.28 21.29 22.15
C LYS A 375 -7.94 21.79 22.62
#